data_AF-A0A8H7XXQ9-F1
#
_entry.id   AF-A0A8H7XXQ9-F1
#
_cell.length_a   1.000
_cell.length_b   1.000
_cell.length_c   1.000
_cell.angle_alpha   90.00
_cell.angle_beta   90.00
_cell.angle_gamma   90.00
#
_symmetry.space_group_name_H-M   'P 1'
#
loop_
_entity.id
_entity.type
_entity.pdbx_description
1 polymer ?
#
loop_
_entity_poly.entity_id
_entity_poly.type
_entity_poly.pdbx_seq_one_letter_code
_entity_poly.pdbx_strand_id
1 'polypeptide(L)'
;MSPRSDLKYLIDHGHSPDIMSSIAGNASAFIKEAAVRWFMLLDVRGSTSFGHLTRARMEVKEVSIEHSPDDPQKMSSKMVCELEVTPGEQRTSWPELLSFKELMNRNELEMCNEEGVLSQGCMTGIMDEGSAISLLLMRLLEDENQSIGVSQTFSFFFHHPAPPAGSKIRIVSRSVSATDDIGCCQSEIWDIKNHRLIVTGTQHQMKPSIVGDSASVHNRKTKL
;
A
#
# COMPACT_ATOMS: atom_id res chain seq x y z
N MET A 1 -9.73 16.10 -17.55
CA MET A 1 -8.71 16.74 -16.70
C MET A 1 -7.46 15.87 -16.73
N SER A 2 -6.26 16.47 -16.67
CA SER A 2 -5.00 15.70 -16.83
C SER A 2 -4.62 15.05 -15.49
N PRO A 3 -4.21 13.77 -15.44
CA PRO A 3 -3.85 13.09 -14.19
C PRO A 3 -2.78 13.82 -13.35
N ARG A 4 -1.93 14.64 -13.99
CA ARG A 4 -0.87 15.42 -13.33
C ARG A 4 -1.38 16.63 -12.55
N SER A 5 -2.54 17.21 -12.89
CA SER A 5 -3.10 18.36 -12.16
C SER A 5 -3.83 17.92 -10.89
N ASP A 6 -4.38 16.71 -10.89
CA ASP A 6 -5.16 16.17 -9.77
C ASP A 6 -4.22 15.73 -8.62
N LEU A 7 -3.03 15.23 -8.96
CA LEU A 7 -2.01 14.83 -7.99
C LEU A 7 -1.46 16.03 -7.19
N LYS A 8 -1.17 17.14 -7.87
CA LYS A 8 -0.74 18.39 -7.24
C LYS A 8 -1.89 19.09 -6.48
N TYR A 9 -3.13 18.95 -6.92
CA TYR A 9 -4.28 19.52 -6.20
C TYR A 9 -4.54 18.79 -4.87
N LEU A 10 -4.44 17.47 -4.86
CA LEU A 10 -4.54 16.64 -3.65
C LEU A 10 -3.32 16.86 -2.73
N ILE A 11 -2.15 17.06 -3.35
CA ILE A 11 -0.95 17.81 -2.91
C ILE A 11 -1.11 19.04 -1.99
N ASP A 12 -2.14 19.83 -2.28
CA ASP A 12 -2.19 21.22 -1.82
C ASP A 12 -3.36 21.45 -0.84
N HIS A 13 -4.30 20.49 -0.71
CA HIS A 13 -5.47 20.60 0.16
C HIS A 13 -5.36 19.60 1.31
N GLY A 14 -4.68 20.06 2.38
CA GLY A 14 -4.15 19.24 3.48
C GLY A 14 -5.14 18.77 4.55
N HIS A 15 -4.72 17.71 5.23
CA HIS A 15 -5.31 17.23 6.49
C HIS A 15 -5.01 18.19 7.64
N SER A 16 -5.71 18.00 8.78
CA SER A 16 -5.35 18.70 10.01
C SER A 16 -3.86 18.47 10.33
N PRO A 17 -3.08 19.52 10.63
CA PRO A 17 -1.70 19.41 11.11
C PRO A 17 -1.53 18.40 12.25
N ASP A 18 -2.59 18.18 13.03
CA ASP A 18 -2.63 17.24 14.15
C ASP A 18 -2.33 15.80 13.72
N ILE A 19 -2.88 15.34 12.59
CA ILE A 19 -2.64 13.97 12.07
C ILE A 19 -1.16 13.81 11.71
N MET A 20 -0.60 14.80 11.01
CA MET A 20 0.79 14.75 10.55
C MET A 20 1.78 14.73 11.73
N SER A 21 1.48 15.48 12.80
CA SER A 21 2.32 15.50 14.01
C SER A 21 2.30 14.18 14.78
N SER A 22 1.26 13.35 14.61
CA SER A 22 1.14 12.04 15.27
C SER A 22 1.94 10.92 14.57
N ILE A 23 2.40 11.15 13.34
CA ILE A 23 3.17 10.16 12.56
C ILE A 23 4.64 10.21 13.01
N ALA A 24 5.11 9.11 13.59
CA ALA A 24 6.49 8.95 14.03
C ALA A 24 7.47 8.80 12.85
N GLY A 25 8.76 8.67 13.17
CA GLY A 25 9.82 8.47 12.19
C GLY A 25 10.51 9.76 11.74
N ASN A 26 11.65 9.58 11.08
CA ASN A 26 12.59 10.65 10.73
C ASN A 26 12.33 11.29 9.35
N ALA A 27 11.33 10.82 8.59
CA ALA A 27 11.02 11.37 7.29
C ALA A 27 10.52 12.83 7.39
N SER A 28 10.74 13.62 6.34
CA SER A 28 10.26 15.00 6.27
C SER A 28 8.72 15.05 6.29
N ALA A 29 8.16 16.20 6.68
CA ALA A 29 6.71 16.40 6.68
C ALA A 29 6.08 16.13 5.31
N PHE A 30 6.75 16.57 4.24
CA PHE A 30 6.34 16.32 2.85
C PHE A 30 6.23 14.82 2.53
N ILE A 31 7.21 14.02 2.94
CA ILE A 31 7.20 12.56 2.68
C ILE A 31 6.13 11.86 3.52
N LYS A 32 5.96 12.27 4.78
CA LYS A 32 4.86 11.77 5.62
C LYS A 32 3.49 12.09 4.99
N GLU A 33 3.33 13.31 4.47
CA GLU A 33 2.10 13.76 3.85
C GLU A 33 1.83 13.00 2.55
N ALA A 34 2.87 12.77 1.74
CA ALA A 34 2.77 11.92 0.56
C ALA A 34 2.29 10.51 0.90
N ALA A 35 2.81 9.89 1.97
CA ALA A 35 2.39 8.56 2.41
C ALA A 35 0.89 8.48 2.73
N VAL A 36 0.40 9.44 3.54
CA VAL A 36 -1.03 9.52 3.93
C VAL A 36 -1.91 9.76 2.70
N ARG A 37 -1.51 10.70 1.84
CA ARG A 37 -2.29 11.03 0.65
C ARG A 37 -2.38 9.90 -0.34
N TRP A 38 -1.30 9.14 -0.52
CA TRP A 38 -1.33 8.02 -1.44
C TRP A 38 -2.22 6.88 -0.96
N PHE A 39 -2.30 6.65 0.35
CA PHE A 39 -3.34 5.76 0.89
C PHE A 39 -4.75 6.20 0.53
N MET A 40 -5.01 7.51 0.53
CA MET A 40 -6.31 8.05 0.15
C MET A 40 -6.51 8.15 -1.37
N LEU A 41 -5.45 8.31 -2.16
CA LEU A 41 -5.57 8.36 -3.62
C LEU A 41 -5.96 7.01 -4.21
N LEU A 42 -5.54 5.91 -3.58
CA LEU A 42 -6.06 4.59 -3.92
C LEU A 42 -7.59 4.51 -3.74
N ASP A 43 -8.18 5.47 -3.02
CA ASP A 43 -9.62 5.65 -2.84
C ASP A 43 -10.34 6.50 -3.88
N VAL A 44 -9.65 6.96 -4.94
CA VAL A 44 -10.22 7.82 -5.99
C VAL A 44 -11.39 7.16 -6.74
N ARG A 45 -11.54 5.83 -6.67
CA ARG A 45 -12.71 5.12 -7.21
C ARG A 45 -13.93 5.11 -6.29
N GLY A 46 -13.83 5.76 -5.13
CA GLY A 46 -14.90 5.92 -4.16
C GLY A 46 -15.21 4.63 -3.39
N SER A 47 -16.33 4.66 -2.67
CA SER A 47 -16.74 3.61 -1.73
C SER A 47 -17.01 2.24 -2.35
N THR A 48 -17.04 2.15 -3.68
CA THR A 48 -17.23 0.92 -4.44
C THR A 48 -15.92 0.24 -4.84
N SER A 49 -14.78 0.85 -4.50
CA SER A 49 -13.46 0.30 -4.82
C SER A 49 -13.10 -0.87 -3.91
N PHE A 50 -12.42 -1.87 -4.48
CA PHE A 50 -11.95 -3.03 -3.71
C PHE A 50 -11.08 -2.57 -2.54
N GLY A 51 -11.39 -3.03 -1.33
CA GLY A 51 -10.65 -2.70 -0.12
C GLY A 51 -10.88 -1.28 0.43
N HIS A 52 -11.84 -0.49 -0.11
CA HIS A 52 -12.15 0.87 0.39
C HIS A 52 -12.29 0.93 1.91
N LEU A 53 -13.14 0.07 2.47
CA LEU A 53 -13.46 0.08 3.89
C LEU A 53 -12.28 -0.36 4.76
N THR A 54 -11.44 -1.26 4.25
CA THR A 54 -10.19 -1.68 4.90
C THR A 54 -9.19 -0.53 4.90
N ARG A 55 -8.99 0.14 3.75
CA ARG A 55 -8.11 1.30 3.60
C ARG A 55 -8.52 2.47 4.47
N ALA A 56 -9.82 2.77 4.56
CA ALA A 56 -10.34 3.87 5.36
C ALA A 56 -10.07 3.73 6.87
N ARG A 57 -9.74 2.51 7.34
CA ARG A 57 -9.41 2.21 8.73
C ARG A 57 -7.92 2.09 9.01
N MET A 58 -7.09 2.13 7.98
CA MET A 58 -5.66 1.97 8.13
C MET A 58 -5.02 3.27 8.62
N GLU A 59 -4.20 3.15 9.65
CA GLU A 59 -3.56 4.29 10.29
C GLU A 59 -2.05 4.25 10.00
N VAL A 60 -1.53 5.26 9.30
CA VAL A 60 -0.08 5.44 9.17
C VAL A 60 0.48 5.87 10.52
N LYS A 61 1.40 5.07 11.09
CA LYS A 61 2.01 5.32 12.40
C LYS A 61 3.43 5.82 12.33
N GLU A 62 4.18 5.40 11.33
CA GLU A 62 5.59 5.75 11.18
C GLU A 62 5.95 5.84 9.70
N VAL A 63 6.72 6.86 9.34
CA VAL A 63 7.43 6.92 8.07
C VAL A 63 8.86 7.33 8.34
N SER A 64 9.79 6.47 7.93
CA SER A 64 11.23 6.62 8.19
C SER A 64 12.02 6.38 6.92
N ILE A 65 13.11 7.11 6.76
CA ILE A 65 14.12 6.87 5.73
C ILE A 65 15.36 6.32 6.43
N GLU A 66 15.77 5.14 6.00
CA GLU A 66 16.82 4.32 6.60
C GLU A 66 17.93 4.14 5.57
N HIS A 67 19.18 4.21 6.01
CA HIS A 67 20.31 3.80 5.17
C HIS A 67 20.44 2.27 5.22
N SER A 68 20.76 1.65 4.09
CA SER A 68 21.11 0.24 4.06
C SER A 68 22.36 0.00 4.92
N PRO A 69 22.37 -1.00 5.82
CA PRO A 69 23.55 -1.32 6.61
C PRO A 69 24.71 -1.82 5.75
N ASP A 70 24.40 -2.48 4.62
CA ASP A 70 25.40 -3.05 3.71
C ASP A 70 25.94 -2.03 2.70
N ASP A 71 25.17 -0.96 2.44
CA ASP A 71 25.55 0.12 1.52
C ASP A 71 24.98 1.45 2.02
N PRO A 72 25.77 2.26 2.74
CA PRO A 72 25.31 3.53 3.28
C PRO A 72 24.91 4.56 2.22
N GLN A 73 25.28 4.39 0.95
CA GLN A 73 24.81 5.27 -0.13
C GLN A 73 23.38 4.94 -0.54
N LYS A 74 22.93 3.73 -0.24
CA LYS A 74 21.60 3.25 -0.57
C LYS A 74 20.61 3.59 0.54
N MET A 75 19.51 4.20 0.13
CA MET A 75 18.41 4.58 1.01
C MET A 75 17.25 3.58 0.90
N SER A 76 16.47 3.50 1.98
CA SER A 76 15.27 2.68 2.10
C SER A 76 14.19 3.48 2.82
N SER A 77 13.00 3.53 2.24
CA SER A 77 11.81 4.01 2.92
C SER A 77 11.21 2.86 3.71
N LYS A 78 10.78 3.18 4.91
CA LYS A 78 10.01 2.33 5.79
C LYS A 78 8.71 3.03 6.09
N MET A 79 7.61 2.32 5.92
CA MET A 79 6.29 2.74 6.32
C MET A 79 5.69 1.72 7.27
N VAL A 80 5.11 2.21 8.36
CA VAL A 80 4.40 1.38 9.34
C VAL A 80 2.95 1.84 9.40
N CYS A 81 2.05 0.88 9.20
CA CYS A 81 0.62 1.06 9.34
C CYS A 81 0.09 0.15 10.45
N GLU A 82 -0.98 0.58 11.10
CA GLU A 82 -1.75 -0.25 12.02
C GLU A 82 -3.19 -0.36 11.55
N LEU A 83 -3.81 -1.51 11.82
CA LEU A 83 -5.17 -1.81 11.42
C LEU A 83 -5.83 -2.72 12.46
N GLU A 84 -7.08 -2.41 12.82
CA GLU A 84 -7.93 -3.30 13.61
C GLU A 84 -8.69 -4.23 12.67
N VAL A 85 -8.61 -5.54 12.92
CA VAL A 85 -9.30 -6.55 12.12
C VAL A 85 -10.79 -6.51 12.44
N THR A 86 -11.62 -6.23 11.44
CA THR A 86 -13.08 -6.27 11.61
C THR A 86 -13.67 -7.58 11.11
N PRO A 87 -14.75 -8.08 11.72
CA PRO A 87 -15.45 -9.23 11.18
C PRO A 87 -16.06 -8.88 9.82
N GLY A 88 -16.12 -9.86 8.91
CA GLY A 88 -17.06 -9.82 7.80
C GLY A 88 -18.49 -9.85 8.33
N GLU A 89 -19.40 -9.12 7.70
CA GLU A 89 -20.83 -9.31 8.00
C GLU A 89 -21.14 -10.76 7.62
N GLN A 90 -21.42 -11.63 8.61
CA GLN A 90 -21.76 -13.02 8.32
C GLN A 90 -22.97 -13.03 7.39
N ARG A 91 -22.82 -13.74 6.27
CA ARG A 91 -23.92 -14.08 5.37
C ARG A 91 -24.86 -15.07 6.08
N THR A 92 -25.59 -14.61 7.09
CA THR A 92 -26.58 -15.40 7.81
C THR A 92 -27.76 -15.60 6.87
N SER A 93 -27.75 -16.75 6.18
CA SER A 93 -28.69 -17.19 5.16
C SER A 93 -28.80 -16.27 3.94
N TRP A 94 -29.09 -16.84 2.77
CA TRP A 94 -29.68 -16.06 1.69
C TRP A 94 -31.11 -15.76 2.13
N PRO A 95 -31.48 -14.54 2.55
CA PRO A 95 -32.90 -14.24 2.65
C PRO A 95 -33.47 -14.44 1.25
N GLU A 96 -34.50 -15.27 1.13
CA GLU A 96 -35.18 -15.59 -0.13
C GLU A 96 -35.73 -14.36 -0.89
N LEU A 97 -35.55 -13.14 -0.37
CA LEU A 97 -36.17 -11.91 -0.86
C LEU A 97 -35.32 -10.63 -0.63
N LEU A 98 -33.98 -10.68 -0.70
CA LEU A 98 -33.22 -9.44 -0.91
C LEU A 98 -33.04 -9.20 -2.42
N SER A 99 -33.40 -8.00 -2.88
CA SER A 99 -33.16 -7.62 -4.26
C SER A 99 -31.66 -7.61 -4.52
N PHE A 100 -31.24 -7.97 -5.73
CA PHE A 100 -29.83 -7.94 -6.16
C PHE A 100 -29.16 -6.57 -5.87
N LYS A 101 -29.96 -5.51 -5.82
CA LYS A 101 -29.55 -4.14 -5.52
C LYS A 101 -29.22 -3.90 -4.03
N GLU A 102 -29.89 -4.59 -3.12
CA GLU A 102 -29.62 -4.51 -1.67
C GLU A 102 -28.42 -5.36 -1.27
N LEU A 103 -28.23 -6.51 -1.92
CA LEU A 103 -27.00 -7.30 -1.79
C LEU A 103 -25.77 -6.52 -2.29
N MET A 104 -25.91 -5.78 -3.40
CA MET A 104 -24.83 -4.95 -3.94
C MET A 104 -24.61 -3.62 -3.17
N ASN A 105 -25.54 -3.22 -2.30
CA ASN A 105 -25.45 -1.98 -1.49
C ASN A 105 -24.95 -2.22 -0.06
N ARG A 106 -24.77 -3.47 0.35
CA ARG A 106 -24.13 -3.77 1.63
C ARG A 106 -22.63 -3.56 1.46
N ASN A 107 -22.12 -2.59 2.21
CA ASN A 107 -20.69 -2.32 2.35
C ASN A 107 -20.06 -3.48 3.13
N GLU A 108 -19.87 -4.63 2.46
CA GLU A 108 -19.32 -5.83 3.07
C GLU A 108 -17.87 -5.57 3.52
N LEU A 109 -17.68 -5.46 4.83
CA LEU A 109 -16.38 -5.35 5.49
C LEU A 109 -15.69 -6.72 5.52
N GLU A 110 -15.35 -7.28 4.37
CA GLU A 110 -14.77 -8.63 4.30
C GLU A 110 -13.26 -8.64 4.56
N MET A 111 -12.85 -8.28 5.78
CA MET A 111 -11.49 -8.55 6.21
C MET A 111 -11.33 -10.01 6.59
N CYS A 112 -12.29 -10.58 7.32
CA CYS A 112 -12.23 -11.96 7.81
C CYS A 112 -12.81 -12.98 6.82
N ASN A 113 -12.31 -14.22 6.86
CA ASN A 113 -12.89 -15.37 6.18
C ASN A 113 -14.07 -15.97 6.99
N GLU A 114 -14.62 -17.08 6.52
CA GLU A 114 -15.73 -17.80 7.16
C GLU A 114 -15.43 -18.28 8.60
N GLU A 115 -14.15 -18.44 8.95
CA GLU A 115 -13.69 -18.82 10.29
C GLU A 115 -13.58 -17.62 11.25
N GLY A 116 -13.86 -16.41 10.77
CA GLY A 116 -13.78 -15.17 11.56
C GLY A 116 -12.35 -14.68 11.80
N VAL A 117 -11.38 -15.16 11.01
CA VAL A 117 -9.98 -14.72 11.04
C VAL A 117 -9.62 -13.92 9.79
N LEU A 118 -8.67 -13.00 9.91
CA LEU A 118 -8.22 -12.14 8.81
C LEU A 118 -7.87 -12.98 7.57
N SER A 119 -8.57 -12.75 6.47
CA SER A 119 -8.41 -13.52 5.25
C SER A 119 -7.04 -13.25 4.62
N GLN A 120 -6.47 -14.29 4.00
CA GLN A 120 -5.19 -14.17 3.30
C GLN A 120 -5.28 -13.15 2.15
N GLY A 121 -6.42 -13.09 1.43
CA GLY A 121 -6.64 -12.09 0.39
C GLY A 121 -6.66 -10.65 0.91
N CYS A 122 -7.21 -10.41 2.11
CA CYS A 122 -7.14 -9.09 2.73
C CYS A 122 -5.70 -8.75 3.13
N MET A 123 -4.97 -9.70 3.72
CA MET A 123 -3.55 -9.53 4.07
C MET A 123 -2.68 -9.19 2.85
N THR A 124 -2.86 -9.91 1.74
CA THR A 124 -2.08 -9.64 0.52
C THR A 124 -2.43 -8.28 -0.09
N GLY A 125 -3.70 -7.90 -0.09
CA GLY A 125 -4.16 -6.60 -0.58
C GLY A 125 -3.56 -5.42 0.17
N ILE A 126 -3.63 -5.42 1.51
CA ILE A 126 -3.07 -4.32 2.32
C ILE A 126 -1.54 -4.24 2.20
N MET A 127 -0.86 -5.37 1.98
CA MET A 127 0.57 -5.36 1.73
C MET A 127 0.94 -4.83 0.34
N ASP A 128 0.11 -5.07 -0.69
CA ASP A 128 0.32 -4.56 -2.05
C ASP A 128 0.22 -3.04 -2.09
N GLU A 129 -0.69 -2.49 -1.32
CA GLU A 129 -0.83 -1.05 -1.16
C GLU A 129 0.34 -0.46 -0.36
N GLY A 130 0.69 -1.07 0.78
CA GLY A 130 1.76 -0.58 1.66
C GLY A 130 3.13 -0.60 0.99
N SER A 131 3.40 -1.62 0.19
CA SER A 131 4.64 -1.76 -0.56
C SER A 131 4.74 -0.74 -1.72
N ALA A 132 3.63 -0.50 -2.43
CA ALA A 132 3.55 0.48 -3.52
C ALA A 132 3.83 1.89 -3.02
N ILE A 133 3.24 2.24 -1.88
CA ILE A 133 3.47 3.53 -1.24
C ILE A 133 4.93 3.64 -0.82
N SER A 134 5.50 2.62 -0.17
CA SER A 134 6.93 2.66 0.23
C SER A 134 7.85 2.87 -0.98
N LEU A 135 7.66 2.12 -2.06
CA LEU A 135 8.45 2.30 -3.29
C LEU A 135 8.31 3.70 -3.89
N LEU A 136 7.12 4.28 -3.82
CA LEU A 136 6.88 5.64 -4.27
C LEU A 136 7.59 6.67 -3.40
N LEU A 137 7.56 6.52 -2.07
CA LEU A 137 8.27 7.42 -1.17
C LEU A 137 9.76 7.46 -1.49
N MET A 138 10.35 6.31 -1.84
CA MET A 138 11.74 6.27 -2.31
C MET A 138 11.96 7.03 -3.61
N ARG A 139 11.08 6.85 -4.61
CA ARG A 139 11.20 7.56 -5.89
C ARG A 139 11.07 9.08 -5.73
N LEU A 140 10.22 9.53 -4.79
CA LEU A 140 10.09 10.94 -4.44
C LEU A 140 11.39 11.51 -3.82
N LEU A 141 12.22 10.66 -3.22
CA LEU A 141 13.52 11.07 -2.66
C LEU A 141 14.65 11.03 -3.68
N GLU A 142 14.63 10.10 -4.63
CA GLU A 142 15.74 9.84 -5.55
C GLU A 142 15.69 10.67 -6.84
N ASP A 143 14.53 10.84 -7.48
CA ASP A 143 14.49 11.32 -8.88
C ASP A 143 13.32 12.28 -9.21
N GLU A 144 12.59 12.79 -8.20
CA GLU A 144 11.34 13.57 -8.35
C GLU A 144 10.25 12.91 -9.24
N ASN A 145 10.51 11.71 -9.79
CA ASN A 145 9.64 11.02 -10.72
C ASN A 145 8.56 10.28 -9.94
N GLN A 146 7.37 10.86 -9.93
CA GLN A 146 6.23 10.40 -9.14
C GLN A 146 5.51 9.19 -9.77
N SER A 147 6.19 8.42 -10.61
CA SER A 147 5.58 7.28 -11.30
C SER A 147 5.50 6.06 -10.37
N ILE A 148 4.28 5.57 -10.18
CA ILE A 148 4.04 4.30 -9.50
C ILE A 148 4.29 3.14 -10.47
N GLY A 149 4.86 2.07 -9.95
CA GLY A 149 5.07 0.85 -10.71
C GLY A 149 3.83 -0.03 -10.66
N VAL A 150 3.68 -0.89 -11.65
CA VAL A 150 2.69 -1.96 -11.61
C VAL A 150 3.27 -3.19 -10.92
N SER A 151 2.48 -3.84 -10.08
CA SER A 151 2.85 -5.10 -9.44
C SER A 151 3.12 -6.17 -10.49
N GLN A 152 4.37 -6.67 -10.53
CA GLN A 152 4.78 -7.74 -11.44
C GLN A 152 4.74 -9.10 -10.73
N THR A 153 5.30 -9.16 -9.53
CA THR A 153 5.37 -10.40 -8.75
C THR A 153 5.26 -10.07 -7.28
N PHE A 154 4.45 -10.85 -6.58
CA PHE A 154 4.34 -10.78 -5.13
C PHE A 154 4.35 -12.20 -4.56
N SER A 155 5.34 -12.52 -3.74
CA SER A 155 5.43 -13.78 -3.02
C SER A 155 5.19 -13.57 -1.53
N PHE A 156 4.45 -14.49 -0.90
CA PHE A 156 4.09 -14.42 0.51
C PHE A 156 4.42 -15.73 1.24
N PHE A 157 4.83 -15.61 2.50
CA PHE A 157 5.04 -16.71 3.42
C PHE A 157 4.21 -16.46 4.69
N PHE A 158 3.28 -17.38 4.98
CA PHE A 158 2.42 -17.33 6.16
C PHE A 158 3.04 -18.16 7.27
N HIS A 159 3.41 -17.52 8.39
CA HIS A 159 4.19 -18.14 9.46
C HIS A 159 3.34 -18.57 10.65
N HIS A 160 2.26 -17.85 10.93
CA HIS A 160 1.38 -18.08 12.08
C HIS A 160 -0.09 -17.98 11.67
N PRO A 161 -1.02 -18.54 12.48
CA PRO A 161 -2.45 -18.41 12.24
C PRO A 161 -2.89 -16.96 12.08
N ALA A 162 -3.88 -16.73 11.21
CA ALA A 162 -4.42 -15.41 10.96
C ALA A 162 -5.08 -14.82 12.23
N PRO A 163 -4.90 -13.51 12.52
CA PRO A 163 -5.53 -12.89 13.67
C PRO A 163 -7.06 -12.89 13.57
N PRO A 164 -7.80 -13.20 14.65
CA PRO A 164 -9.25 -13.10 14.65
C PRO A 164 -9.73 -11.64 14.61
N ALA A 165 -11.00 -11.44 14.30
CA ALA A 165 -11.67 -10.15 14.48
C ALA A 165 -11.42 -9.52 15.87
N GLY A 166 -11.27 -8.20 15.91
CA GLY A 166 -10.88 -7.41 17.09
C GLY A 166 -9.37 -7.40 17.37
N SER A 167 -8.56 -8.18 16.64
CA SER A 167 -7.10 -8.13 16.77
C SER A 167 -6.54 -6.87 16.14
N LYS A 168 -5.45 -6.34 16.72
CA LYS A 168 -4.70 -5.23 16.12
C LYS A 168 -3.44 -5.75 15.46
N ILE A 169 -3.29 -5.44 14.18
CA ILE A 169 -2.12 -5.81 13.38
C ILE A 169 -1.28 -4.59 13.05
N ARG A 170 0.01 -4.84 12.81
CA ARG A 170 0.97 -3.86 12.30
C ARG A 170 1.52 -4.34 10.98
N ILE A 171 1.39 -3.52 9.95
CA ILE A 171 1.96 -3.74 8.64
C ILE A 171 3.22 -2.90 8.54
N VAL A 172 4.35 -3.52 8.22
CA VAL A 172 5.63 -2.84 8.01
C VAL A 172 6.06 -3.08 6.58
N SER A 173 6.22 -2.03 5.78
CA SER A 173 6.72 -2.12 4.41
C SER A 173 8.04 -1.36 4.29
N ARG A 174 9.04 -2.01 3.70
CA ARG A 174 10.38 -1.47 3.50
C ARG A 174 10.80 -1.62 2.04
N SER A 175 11.06 -0.52 1.38
CA SER A 175 11.65 -0.57 0.05
C SER A 175 13.07 -1.13 0.13
N VAL A 176 13.37 -2.17 -0.64
CA VAL A 176 14.69 -2.77 -0.74
C VAL A 176 15.49 -2.13 -1.86
N SER A 177 14.85 -1.77 -2.97
CA SER A 177 15.46 -1.04 -4.09
C SER A 177 14.38 -0.28 -4.86
N ALA A 178 14.67 0.95 -5.30
CA ALA A 178 13.71 1.78 -6.02
C ALA A 178 14.26 2.26 -7.38
N THR A 179 14.95 1.38 -8.11
CA THR A 179 15.51 1.73 -9.43
C THR A 179 14.42 2.06 -10.45
N ASP A 180 14.79 2.77 -11.51
CA ASP A 180 13.89 3.23 -12.57
C ASP A 180 13.05 2.12 -13.22
N ASP A 181 13.65 0.93 -13.39
CA ASP A 181 13.01 -0.19 -14.06
C ASP A 181 12.22 -1.08 -13.11
N ILE A 182 12.84 -1.45 -11.98
CA ILE A 182 12.28 -2.40 -11.01
C ILE A 182 12.41 -1.85 -9.59
N GLY A 183 11.27 -1.72 -8.91
CA GLY A 183 11.19 -1.53 -7.47
C GLY A 183 11.03 -2.87 -6.76
N CYS A 184 11.72 -3.05 -5.63
CA CYS A 184 11.54 -4.19 -4.74
C CYS A 184 11.19 -3.69 -3.34
N CYS A 185 10.18 -4.30 -2.72
CA CYS A 185 9.75 -3.99 -1.37
C CYS A 185 9.53 -5.27 -0.58
N GLN A 186 9.96 -5.26 0.67
CA GLN A 186 9.67 -6.32 1.63
C GLN A 186 8.63 -5.81 2.61
N SER A 187 7.58 -6.59 2.82
CA SER A 187 6.49 -6.24 3.73
C SER A 187 6.27 -7.35 4.75
N GLU A 188 5.82 -6.98 5.94
CA GLU A 188 5.55 -7.88 7.05
C GLU A 188 4.23 -7.50 7.72
N ILE A 189 3.47 -8.50 8.17
CA ILE A 189 2.31 -8.31 9.05
C ILE A 189 2.62 -8.94 10.39
N TRP A 190 2.46 -8.16 11.45
CA TRP A 190 2.70 -8.54 12.83
C TRP A 190 1.40 -8.47 13.63
N ASP A 191 1.17 -9.48 14.46
CA ASP A 191 0.19 -9.38 15.55
C ASP A 191 0.84 -8.61 16.71
N ILE A 192 0.28 -7.44 17.02
CA ILE A 192 0.83 -6.54 18.03
C ILE A 192 0.72 -7.13 19.43
N LYS A 193 -0.42 -7.74 19.76
CA LYS A 193 -0.69 -8.26 21.11
C LYS A 193 0.16 -9.47 21.41
N ASN A 194 0.30 -10.34 20.42
CA ASN A 194 0.99 -11.61 20.59
C ASN A 194 2.46 -11.58 20.21
N HIS A 195 2.97 -10.45 19.71
CA HIS A 195 4.35 -10.27 19.25
C HIS A 195 4.80 -11.34 18.25
N ARG A 196 3.94 -11.68 17.30
CA ARG A 196 4.17 -12.75 16.31
C ARG A 196 4.14 -12.20 14.90
N LEU A 197 5.12 -12.61 14.10
CA LEU A 197 5.15 -12.37 12.66
C LEU A 197 4.14 -13.30 11.99
N ILE A 198 3.08 -12.74 11.42
CA ILE A 198 2.02 -13.51 10.76
C ILE A 198 2.42 -13.84 9.33
N VAL A 199 2.93 -12.83 8.61
CA VAL A 199 3.21 -12.92 7.18
C VAL A 199 4.45 -12.13 6.83
N THR A 200 5.25 -12.67 5.92
CA THR A 200 6.28 -11.93 5.18
C THR A 200 5.93 -11.96 3.70
N GLY A 201 6.17 -10.85 3.01
CA GLY A 201 5.99 -10.75 1.58
C GLY A 201 7.13 -10.00 0.92
N THR A 202 7.39 -10.33 -0.35
CA THR A 202 8.33 -9.61 -1.21
C THR A 202 7.67 -9.31 -2.53
N GLN A 203 7.65 -8.02 -2.88
CA GLN A 203 6.99 -7.53 -4.07
C GLN A 203 7.98 -6.83 -5.00
N HIS A 204 7.85 -7.16 -6.28
CA HIS A 204 8.50 -6.48 -7.38
C HIS A 204 7.47 -5.66 -8.15
N GLN A 205 7.78 -4.39 -8.38
CA GLN A 205 7.02 -3.49 -9.23
C GLN A 205 7.86 -3.03 -10.40
N MET A 206 7.22 -2.83 -11.55
CA MET A 206 7.85 -2.34 -12.76
C MET A 206 7.23 -1.05 -13.26
N LYS A 207 8.01 -0.23 -13.95
CA LYS A 207 7.45 0.90 -14.69
C LYS A 207 6.49 0.37 -15.79
N PRO A 208 5.28 0.94 -15.93
CA PRO A 208 4.38 0.58 -17.02
C PRO A 208 4.99 0.89 -18.38
N SER A 209 4.76 0.03 -19.37
CA SER A 209 5.12 0.34 -20.76
C SER A 209 4.24 1.47 -21.30
N ILE A 210 4.84 2.50 -21.87
CA ILE A 210 4.12 3.57 -22.55
C ILE A 210 3.90 3.16 -24.01
N VAL A 211 2.67 3.27 -24.52
CA VAL A 211 2.39 3.03 -25.95
C VAL A 211 3.13 4.11 -26.76
N GLY A 212 4.23 3.74 -27.42
CA GLY A 212 5.05 4.65 -28.24
C GLY A 212 6.58 4.48 -28.10
N ASP A 213 7.07 3.76 -27.10
CA ASP A 213 8.52 3.64 -26.85
C ASP A 213 9.26 2.68 -27.80
N SER A 214 8.55 2.02 -28.72
CA SER A 214 9.16 1.18 -29.75
C SER A 214 9.82 1.95 -30.90
N ALA A 215 9.79 3.29 -30.90
CA ALA A 215 10.35 4.11 -31.98
C ALA A 215 11.78 4.65 -31.74
N SER A 216 12.38 4.52 -30.54
CA SER A 216 13.67 5.16 -30.24
C SER A 216 14.91 4.23 -30.28
N VAL A 217 14.73 2.92 -30.47
CA VAL A 217 15.85 1.94 -30.41
C VAL A 217 16.67 1.87 -31.72
N HIS A 218 16.32 2.58 -32.79
CA HIS A 218 17.03 2.46 -34.09
C HIS A 218 18.05 3.55 -34.43
N ASN A 219 18.41 4.47 -33.53
CA ASN A 219 19.36 5.56 -33.85
C ASN A 219 20.59 5.67 -32.92
N ARG A 220 21.14 4.54 -32.47
CA ARG A 220 22.57 4.45 -32.12
C ARG A 220 23.35 3.78 -33.24
N LYS A 221 23.61 4.53 -34.32
CA LYS A 221 24.74 4.23 -35.21
C LYS A 221 25.63 5.46 -35.36
N THR A 222 26.86 5.27 -34.89
CA THR A 222 28.13 5.85 -35.38
C THR A 222 28.33 7.38 -35.30
N LYS A 223 29.05 7.81 -34.26
CA LYS A 223 30.15 8.76 -34.42
C LYS A 223 31.45 8.02 -34.08
N LEU A 224 32.18 7.64 -35.13
CA LEU A 224 33.64 7.55 -35.12
C LEU A 224 34.16 8.91 -35.57
#